data_AF-A0A0R3TED6-F1
#
_entry.id   AF-A0A0R3TED6-F1
#
_cell.length_a   1.000
_cell.length_b   1.000
_cell.length_c   1.000
_cell.angle_alpha   90.00
_cell.angle_beta   90.00
_cell.angle_gamma   90.00
#
_symmetry.space_group_name_H-M   'P 1'
#
loop_
_entity.id
_entity.type
_entity.pdbx_description
1 polymer ?
#
loop_
_entity_poly.entity_id
_entity_poly.type
_entity_poly.pdbx_seq_one_letter_code
_entity_poly.pdbx_strand_id
1 'polypeptide(L)'
;MRLHQVITGSRNNGRNCLACLNFSKSFYLIYGCSRNLVILDKYLFQIQVIADAIGSDSGEICCLSCEDLSGLIAVSNGKDIAIFEPNPSKIAWGDLCKFSPGGSISALSWFPHSSKCQSPLLAIGSSLNNSDHHVSCWRLNWPTNAASNIFQQLWVFRNPDPVNYLSVSPDGRFVATLASSSNDLRVWYAIGRFSSSRQSDESQSNWLPCLLRHPEHVVSFSWRSMPRYLPPGWLPNALLTSCKDGVARVWFEDALGAHRNFPIRDDRSPNRKISSNLVNENSNEKGLLPTILFEHPVLNFYFRLWLVTYCSTVDINLLLYCLVEAL
;
A
#
# COMPACT_ATOMS: atom_id res chain seq x y z
N MET A 1 -45.58 -0.02 4.96
CA MET A 1 -44.38 0.35 5.74
C MET A 1 -43.61 1.39 4.93
N ARG A 2 -43.40 2.61 5.46
CA ARG A 2 -42.52 3.59 4.81
C ARG A 2 -41.10 3.12 5.05
N LEU A 3 -40.42 2.67 4.01
CA LEU A 3 -38.98 2.39 4.05
C LEU A 3 -38.27 3.71 4.37
N HIS A 4 -37.85 3.87 5.62
CA HIS A 4 -37.01 4.99 6.03
C HIS A 4 -35.59 4.67 5.53
N GLN A 5 -35.10 5.43 4.56
CA GLN A 5 -33.73 5.29 4.09
C GLN A 5 -32.77 5.68 5.21
N VAL A 6 -31.97 4.72 5.69
CA VAL A 6 -31.02 4.92 6.80
C VAL A 6 -29.66 5.43 6.31
N ILE A 7 -29.34 5.21 5.02
CA ILE A 7 -28.02 5.51 4.43
C ILE A 7 -28.19 6.53 3.31
N THR A 8 -27.39 7.61 3.36
CA THR A 8 -27.44 8.72 2.39
C THR A 8 -26.84 8.32 1.04
N GLY A 9 -27.72 8.10 0.06
CA GLY A 9 -27.35 7.91 -1.34
C GLY A 9 -26.51 6.67 -1.65
N SER A 10 -26.24 6.47 -2.94
CA SER A 10 -25.31 5.44 -3.43
C SER A 10 -23.90 5.99 -3.52
N ARG A 11 -22.91 5.13 -3.28
CA ARG A 11 -21.50 5.43 -3.55
C ARG A 11 -21.29 5.77 -5.03
N ASN A 12 -20.36 6.68 -5.30
CA ASN A 12 -19.92 6.99 -6.66
C ASN A 12 -19.38 5.78 -7.41
N ASN A 13 -19.54 5.82 -8.72
CA ASN A 13 -18.94 4.85 -9.62
C ASN A 13 -17.42 4.89 -9.47
N GLY A 14 -16.81 3.71 -9.32
CA GLY A 14 -15.37 3.59 -9.13
C GLY A 14 -15.01 2.91 -7.80
N ARG A 15 -14.01 2.04 -7.87
CA ARG A 15 -13.58 1.20 -6.75
C ARG A 15 -12.76 1.93 -5.68
N ASN A 16 -12.40 3.20 -5.91
CA ASN A 16 -11.59 4.00 -4.98
C ASN A 16 -12.40 5.00 -4.13
N CYS A 17 -13.74 5.06 -4.26
CA CYS A 17 -14.62 5.94 -3.48
C CYS A 17 -15.12 5.36 -2.14
N LEU A 18 -14.44 4.37 -1.55
CA LEU A 18 -14.78 3.76 -0.26
C LEU A 18 -13.49 3.40 0.47
N ALA A 19 -13.41 3.74 1.74
CA ALA A 19 -12.33 3.36 2.63
C ALA A 19 -12.87 3.03 4.01
N CYS A 20 -12.06 2.27 4.74
CA CYS A 20 -12.27 2.00 6.15
C CYS A 20 -11.23 2.79 6.94
N LEU A 21 -11.61 3.25 8.13
CA LEU A 21 -10.71 3.96 9.04
C LEU A 21 -10.82 3.35 10.44
N ASN A 22 -9.70 2.92 11.00
CA ASN A 22 -9.58 2.43 12.37
C ASN A 22 -8.92 3.47 13.26
N PHE A 23 -9.68 4.47 13.68
CA PHE A 23 -9.17 5.60 14.46
C PHE A 23 -9.75 5.61 15.88
N SER A 24 -8.91 5.94 16.87
CA SER A 24 -9.31 6.06 18.28
C SER A 24 -10.13 4.86 18.81
N LYS A 25 -9.66 3.63 18.51
CA LYS A 25 -10.29 2.35 18.90
C LYS A 25 -11.71 2.12 18.35
N SER A 26 -12.12 2.89 17.36
CA SER A 26 -13.40 2.74 16.66
C SER A 26 -13.17 2.46 15.18
N PHE A 27 -14.18 1.89 14.52
CA PHE A 27 -14.19 1.63 13.10
C PHE A 27 -15.18 2.58 12.43
N TYR A 28 -14.77 3.14 11.29
CA TYR A 28 -15.58 4.02 10.46
C TYR A 28 -15.57 3.52 9.01
N LEU A 29 -16.73 3.59 8.37
CA LEU A 29 -16.89 3.35 6.94
C LEU A 29 -17.12 4.68 6.24
N ILE A 30 -16.25 5.01 5.28
CA ILE A 30 -16.23 6.32 4.64
C ILE A 30 -16.40 6.13 3.14
N TYR A 31 -17.36 6.82 2.54
CA TYR A 31 -17.58 6.75 1.10
C TYR A 31 -17.94 8.10 0.48
N GLY A 32 -17.59 8.26 -0.80
CA GLY A 32 -18.00 9.40 -1.61
C GLY A 32 -19.37 9.17 -2.24
N CYS A 33 -20.29 10.12 -2.06
CA CYS A 33 -21.62 10.19 -2.65
C CYS A 33 -21.78 11.52 -3.41
N SER A 34 -21.66 11.47 -4.73
CA SER A 34 -21.42 12.59 -5.64
C SER A 34 -20.27 13.47 -5.13
N ARG A 35 -20.57 14.68 -4.64
CA ARG A 35 -19.58 15.62 -4.07
C ARG A 35 -19.47 15.52 -2.55
N ASN A 36 -20.31 14.70 -1.91
CA ASN A 36 -20.41 14.62 -0.47
C ASN A 36 -19.58 13.45 0.07
N LEU A 37 -18.88 13.68 1.17
CA LEU A 37 -18.21 12.62 1.93
C LEU A 37 -19.13 12.16 3.05
N VAL A 38 -19.50 10.88 3.04
CA VAL A 38 -20.35 10.28 4.08
C VAL A 38 -19.49 9.43 5.00
N ILE A 39 -19.68 9.62 6.30
CA ILE A 39 -18.94 8.91 7.36
C ILE A 39 -19.94 8.17 8.23
N LEU A 40 -19.81 6.85 8.27
CA LEU A 40 -20.64 5.94 9.07
C LEU A 40 -19.82 5.32 10.21
N ASP A 41 -20.51 4.98 11.30
CA ASP A 41 -19.94 4.21 12.39
C ASP A 41 -19.89 2.69 12.07
N LYS A 42 -19.37 1.90 13.01
CA LYS A 42 -19.34 0.44 12.93
C LYS A 42 -20.70 -0.24 12.83
N TYR A 43 -21.78 0.44 13.16
CA TYR A 43 -23.16 -0.03 13.06
C TYR A 43 -23.87 0.53 11.82
N LEU A 44 -23.13 1.18 10.92
CA LEU A 44 -23.63 1.83 9.70
C LEU A 44 -24.57 3.01 9.97
N PHE A 45 -24.53 3.59 11.16
CA PHE A 45 -25.21 4.85 11.44
C PHE A 45 -24.37 6.01 10.92
N GLN A 46 -25.05 6.95 10.26
CA GLN A 46 -24.41 8.16 9.76
C GLN A 46 -24.00 9.07 10.91
N ILE A 47 -22.69 9.30 11.03
CA ILE A 47 -22.12 10.25 12.00
C ILE A 47 -22.06 11.65 11.40
N GLN A 48 -21.59 11.75 10.15
CA GLN A 48 -21.34 13.02 9.50
C GLN A 48 -21.49 12.90 7.99
N VAL A 49 -22.00 13.98 7.38
CA VAL A 49 -21.93 14.22 5.94
C VAL A 49 -21.23 15.54 5.73
N ILE A 50 -20.11 15.52 5.02
CA ILE A 50 -19.41 16.72 4.58
C ILE A 50 -19.89 17.02 3.17
N ALA A 51 -20.73 18.05 3.06
CA ALA A 51 -21.21 18.52 1.76
C ALA A 51 -20.09 19.21 0.99
N ASP A 52 -20.06 19.01 -0.33
CA ASP A 52 -19.09 19.64 -1.24
C ASP A 52 -17.65 19.53 -0.72
N ALA A 53 -17.21 18.30 -0.44
CA ALA A 53 -15.97 17.99 0.28
C ALA A 53 -14.73 18.73 -0.29
N ILE A 54 -14.69 18.93 -1.61
CA ILE A 54 -13.59 19.60 -2.29
C ILE A 54 -13.94 21.04 -2.66
N GLY A 55 -15.21 21.37 -2.84
CA GLY A 55 -15.74 22.71 -3.11
C GLY A 55 -17.03 22.67 -3.91
N SER A 56 -17.80 23.76 -3.92
CA SER A 56 -19.10 23.82 -4.63
C SER A 56 -18.96 23.59 -6.13
N ASP A 57 -17.87 24.08 -6.72
CA ASP A 57 -17.63 24.02 -8.17
C ASP A 57 -16.80 22.79 -8.57
N SER A 58 -16.57 21.88 -7.60
CA SER A 58 -15.76 20.69 -7.80
C SER A 58 -16.56 19.55 -8.44
N GLY A 59 -15.87 18.70 -9.20
CA GLY A 59 -16.43 17.45 -9.71
C GLY A 59 -16.73 16.44 -8.61
N GLU A 60 -17.33 15.31 -8.99
CA GLU A 60 -17.62 14.22 -8.06
C GLU A 60 -16.36 13.60 -7.47
N ILE A 61 -16.47 13.06 -6.27
CA ILE A 61 -15.39 12.33 -5.61
C ILE A 61 -15.04 11.08 -6.43
N CYS A 62 -13.80 11.00 -6.92
CA CYS A 62 -13.31 9.89 -7.75
C CYS A 62 -12.48 8.87 -6.96
N CYS A 63 -11.80 9.31 -5.90
CA CYS A 63 -11.01 8.44 -5.03
C CYS A 63 -10.83 9.05 -3.65
N LEU A 64 -10.63 8.19 -2.65
CA LEU A 64 -10.39 8.57 -1.27
C LEU A 64 -9.50 7.52 -0.57
N SER A 65 -8.79 7.95 0.47
CA SER A 65 -7.93 7.09 1.28
C SER A 65 -7.91 7.58 2.72
N CYS A 66 -7.74 6.67 3.68
CA CYS A 66 -7.67 6.99 5.10
C CYS A 66 -6.33 6.55 5.72
N GLU A 67 -5.87 7.26 6.75
CA GLU A 67 -4.70 6.93 7.55
C GLU A 67 -5.12 6.65 8.99
N ASP A 68 -4.85 5.43 9.47
CA ASP A 68 -5.43 4.89 10.70
C ASP A 68 -4.85 5.51 12.00
N LEU A 69 -3.63 6.04 11.97
CA LEU A 69 -2.97 6.53 13.19
C LEU A 69 -3.48 7.91 13.59
N SER A 70 -3.39 8.85 12.67
CA SER A 70 -3.75 10.25 12.87
C SER A 70 -5.22 10.49 12.53
N GLY A 71 -5.87 9.54 11.86
CA GLY A 71 -7.29 9.63 11.51
C GLY A 71 -7.55 10.51 10.29
N LEU A 72 -6.52 10.78 9.48
CA LEU A 72 -6.60 11.67 8.33
C LEU A 72 -7.38 11.01 7.19
N ILE A 73 -8.15 11.82 6.46
CA ILE A 73 -8.89 11.38 5.28
C ILE A 73 -8.45 12.23 4.10
N ALA A 74 -8.04 11.59 3.00
CA ALA A 74 -7.78 12.24 1.72
C ALA A 74 -8.91 11.94 0.75
N VAL A 75 -9.37 12.95 0.01
CA VAL A 75 -10.43 12.83 -0.99
C VAL A 75 -10.04 13.61 -2.24
N SER A 76 -10.29 13.07 -3.42
CA SER A 76 -10.04 13.76 -4.69
C SER A 76 -11.25 13.76 -5.63
N ASN A 77 -11.36 14.83 -6.42
CA ASN A 77 -12.31 15.03 -7.52
C ASN A 77 -11.67 14.74 -8.89
N GLY A 78 -10.43 14.24 -8.90
CA GLY A 78 -9.63 13.99 -10.09
C GLY A 78 -8.68 15.13 -10.47
N LYS A 79 -8.71 16.28 -9.79
CA LYS A 79 -7.79 17.40 -10.01
C LYS A 79 -7.16 17.92 -8.73
N ASP A 80 -8.00 18.08 -7.71
CA ASP A 80 -7.66 18.60 -6.40
C ASP A 80 -7.80 17.49 -5.37
N ILE A 81 -7.08 17.65 -4.27
CA ILE A 81 -7.13 16.78 -3.11
C ILE A 81 -7.49 17.63 -1.89
N ALA A 82 -8.52 17.23 -1.17
CA ALA A 82 -8.87 17.76 0.13
C ALA A 82 -8.46 16.76 1.22
N ILE A 83 -7.79 17.25 2.26
CA ILE A 83 -7.45 16.47 3.44
C ILE A 83 -8.31 16.93 4.61
N PHE A 84 -8.85 15.97 5.35
CA PHE A 84 -9.62 16.21 6.55
C PHE A 84 -8.92 15.61 7.77
N GLU A 85 -8.95 16.36 8.87
CA GLU A 85 -8.43 15.92 10.16
C GLU A 85 -9.56 15.63 11.15
N PRO A 86 -9.37 14.67 12.07
CA PRO A 86 -10.35 14.42 13.11
C PRO A 86 -10.37 15.56 14.13
N ASN A 87 -11.56 15.97 14.53
CA ASN A 87 -11.75 16.95 15.59
C ASN A 87 -11.43 16.32 16.96
N PRO A 88 -10.54 16.90 17.77
CA PRO A 88 -10.18 16.31 19.07
C PRO A 88 -11.34 16.33 20.08
N SER A 89 -12.34 17.19 19.90
CA SER A 89 -13.44 17.39 20.85
C SER A 89 -14.72 16.62 20.49
N LYS A 90 -14.87 16.16 19.24
CA LYS A 90 -16.09 15.51 18.73
C LYS A 90 -15.72 14.44 17.71
N ILE A 91 -16.54 13.39 17.58
CA ILE A 91 -16.39 12.38 16.52
C ILE A 91 -16.85 13.00 15.20
N ALA A 92 -16.01 13.86 14.63
CA ALA A 92 -16.25 14.59 13.39
C ALA A 92 -14.91 14.92 12.73
N TRP A 93 -14.93 15.14 11.43
CA TRP A 93 -13.77 15.53 10.62
C TRP A 93 -13.96 16.96 10.11
N GLY A 94 -12.88 17.75 10.16
CA GLY A 94 -12.80 19.13 9.67
C GLY A 94 -11.83 19.24 8.49
N ASP A 95 -12.04 20.24 7.64
CA ASP A 95 -11.14 20.55 6.54
C ASP A 95 -9.79 21.01 7.09
N LEU A 96 -8.71 20.33 6.69
CA LEU A 96 -7.35 20.69 7.08
C LEU A 96 -6.70 21.54 5.99
N CYS A 97 -6.76 21.07 4.75
CA CYS A 97 -6.09 21.72 3.62
C CYS A 97 -6.51 21.13 2.27
N LYS A 98 -6.27 21.90 1.21
CA LYS A 98 -6.51 21.51 -0.18
C LYS A 98 -5.30 21.84 -1.03
N PHE A 99 -4.97 20.96 -1.97
CA PHE A 99 -3.88 21.17 -2.91
C PHE A 99 -4.13 20.45 -4.24
N SER A 100 -3.45 20.91 -5.29
CA SER A 100 -3.56 20.37 -6.65
C SER A 100 -2.17 19.90 -7.09
N PRO A 101 -1.87 18.59 -7.07
CA PRO A 101 -0.56 18.05 -7.43
C PRO A 101 -0.22 18.18 -8.93
N GLY A 102 -1.20 18.51 -9.77
CA GLY A 102 -1.08 18.57 -11.22
C GLY A 102 -1.42 17.23 -11.89
N GLY A 103 -2.03 17.31 -13.08
CA GLY A 103 -2.55 16.15 -13.80
C GLY A 103 -3.90 15.64 -13.28
N SER A 104 -4.40 14.59 -13.90
CA SER A 104 -5.63 13.89 -13.53
C SER A 104 -5.34 12.82 -12.48
N ILE A 105 -5.92 12.95 -11.30
CA ILE A 105 -5.74 12.03 -10.16
C ILE A 105 -6.70 10.84 -10.32
N SER A 106 -6.15 9.63 -10.22
CA SER A 106 -6.92 8.39 -10.40
C SER A 106 -6.93 7.51 -9.16
N ALA A 107 -5.91 7.59 -8.30
CA ALA A 107 -5.81 6.77 -7.10
C ALA A 107 -5.03 7.48 -5.99
N LEU A 108 -5.41 7.18 -4.74
CA LEU A 108 -4.78 7.68 -3.53
C LEU A 108 -4.49 6.51 -2.60
N SER A 109 -3.35 6.55 -1.92
CA SER A 109 -3.04 5.62 -0.83
C SER A 109 -2.18 6.32 0.21
N TRP A 110 -2.69 6.45 1.43
CA TRP A 110 -1.85 6.84 2.55
C TRP A 110 -0.81 5.76 2.85
N PHE A 111 0.36 6.19 3.29
CA PHE A 111 1.32 5.31 3.92
C PHE A 111 0.79 4.91 5.29
N PRO A 112 0.82 3.60 5.63
CA PRO A 112 0.38 3.14 6.94
C PRO A 112 1.35 3.62 8.02
N HIS A 113 0.87 3.81 9.24
CA HIS A 113 1.71 4.21 10.37
C HIS A 113 2.88 3.28 10.66
N SER A 114 2.72 1.99 10.37
CA SER A 114 3.82 1.05 10.50
C SER A 114 5.00 1.48 9.64
N SER A 115 4.83 2.17 8.51
CA SER A 115 5.95 2.79 7.79
C SER A 115 6.79 3.66 8.74
N LYS A 116 8.13 3.60 8.65
CA LYS A 116 9.07 4.37 9.51
C LYS A 116 8.98 5.90 9.31
N CYS A 117 7.89 6.40 8.75
CA CYS A 117 7.70 7.78 8.37
C CYS A 117 7.35 8.61 9.61
N GLN A 118 8.16 9.65 9.86
CA GLN A 118 7.93 10.58 10.97
C GLN A 118 6.73 11.51 10.72
N SER A 119 6.26 11.59 9.48
CA SER A 119 5.14 12.43 9.04
C SER A 119 4.23 11.65 8.09
N PRO A 120 2.93 12.01 8.03
CA PRO A 120 1.98 11.36 7.13
C PRO A 120 2.39 11.56 5.67
N LEU A 121 2.50 10.44 4.94
CA LEU A 121 2.85 10.43 3.51
C LEU A 121 1.67 9.92 2.69
N LEU A 122 1.38 10.59 1.57
CA LEU A 122 0.34 10.23 0.63
C LEU A 122 0.95 9.85 -0.72
N ALA A 123 0.70 8.62 -1.17
CA ALA A 123 0.97 8.21 -2.54
C ALA A 123 -0.21 8.61 -3.44
N ILE A 124 0.10 9.20 -4.59
CA ILE A 124 -0.87 9.70 -5.57
C ILE A 124 -0.54 9.10 -6.92
N GLY A 125 -1.51 8.42 -7.53
CA GLY A 125 -1.49 8.03 -8.93
C GLY A 125 -2.10 9.14 -9.76
N SER A 126 -1.32 9.71 -10.68
CA SER A 126 -1.78 10.78 -11.56
C SER A 126 -1.39 10.54 -13.01
N SER A 127 -2.12 11.19 -13.92
CA SER A 127 -1.92 11.13 -15.36
C SER A 127 -1.90 12.54 -15.91
N LEU A 128 -0.78 12.97 -16.49
CA LEU A 128 -0.71 14.31 -17.08
C LEU A 128 -1.43 14.36 -18.43
N ASN A 129 -1.18 13.33 -19.24
CA ASN A 129 -1.79 13.08 -20.56
C ASN A 129 -2.22 11.61 -20.65
N ASN A 130 -2.80 11.18 -21.77
CA ASN A 130 -3.21 9.79 -22.00
C ASN A 130 -2.05 8.77 -22.02
N SER A 131 -0.80 9.23 -22.15
CA SER A 131 0.39 8.37 -22.28
C SER A 131 1.44 8.60 -21.19
N ASP A 132 1.17 9.51 -20.25
CA ASP A 132 2.13 9.90 -19.24
C ASP A 132 1.52 9.79 -17.86
N HIS A 133 1.83 8.67 -17.22
CA HIS A 133 1.31 8.26 -15.93
C HIS A 133 2.44 8.25 -14.90
N HIS A 134 2.15 8.75 -13.71
CA HIS A 134 3.12 8.93 -12.66
C HIS A 134 2.56 8.45 -11.33
N VAL A 135 3.45 8.01 -10.46
CA VAL A 135 3.16 7.85 -9.04
C VAL A 135 4.06 8.83 -8.31
N SER A 136 3.45 9.68 -7.49
CA SER A 136 4.16 10.65 -6.67
C SER A 136 3.88 10.41 -5.19
N CYS A 137 4.82 10.78 -4.34
CA CYS A 137 4.64 10.76 -2.90
C CYS A 137 4.76 12.15 -2.33
N TRP A 138 3.80 12.50 -1.49
CA TRP A 138 3.67 13.81 -0.90
C TRP A 138 3.73 13.68 0.61
N ARG A 139 4.58 14.49 1.23
CA ARG A 139 4.63 14.64 2.68
C ARG A 139 3.63 15.71 3.10
N LEU A 140 2.81 15.37 4.08
CA LEU A 140 2.01 16.32 4.82
C LEU A 140 2.77 16.71 6.10
N ASN A 141 3.12 17.97 6.21
CA ASN A 141 3.72 18.55 7.41
C ASN A 141 2.60 18.82 8.42
N TRP A 142 2.29 17.84 9.27
CA TRP A 142 1.27 17.92 10.31
C TRP A 142 1.77 17.25 11.59
N PRO A 143 1.51 17.82 12.79
CA PRO A 143 0.81 19.08 13.05
C PRO A 143 1.80 20.27 13.04
N THR A 144 1.61 21.27 12.17
CA THR A 144 2.51 22.45 12.12
C THR A 144 1.79 23.76 12.38
N ASN A 145 2.38 24.59 13.24
CA ASN A 145 1.92 25.93 13.62
C ASN A 145 2.25 27.04 12.59
N ALA A 146 2.78 26.72 11.41
CA ALA A 146 3.25 27.71 10.43
C ALA A 146 2.65 27.45 9.03
N ALA A 147 2.13 28.51 8.42
CA ALA A 147 1.25 28.47 7.25
C ALA A 147 1.94 28.27 5.88
N SER A 148 3.27 28.17 5.82
CA SER A 148 3.98 28.03 4.55
C SER A 148 4.46 26.58 4.32
N ASN A 149 3.87 25.94 3.31
CA ASN A 149 4.17 24.61 2.77
C ASN A 149 3.75 23.42 3.67
N ILE A 150 2.43 23.26 3.82
CA ILE A 150 1.79 22.07 4.40
C ILE A 150 2.13 20.80 3.60
N PHE A 151 2.35 20.93 2.28
CA PHE A 151 2.69 19.82 1.40
C PHE A 151 4.03 19.96 0.71
N GLN A 152 4.75 18.84 0.61
CA GLN A 152 5.99 18.74 -0.15
C GLN A 152 6.03 17.43 -0.94
N GLN A 153 6.24 17.51 -2.25
CA GLN A 153 6.52 16.33 -3.06
C GLN A 153 7.91 15.80 -2.73
N LEU A 154 8.00 14.52 -2.35
CA LEU A 154 9.26 13.85 -2.00
C LEU A 154 9.90 13.16 -3.20
N TRP A 155 9.09 12.47 -3.99
CA TRP A 155 9.54 11.75 -5.17
C TRP A 155 8.40 11.57 -6.16
N VAL A 156 8.78 11.33 -7.41
CA VAL A 156 7.88 10.97 -8.51
C VAL A 156 8.60 9.96 -9.40
N PHE A 157 7.87 8.94 -9.85
CA PHE A 157 8.36 8.02 -10.87
C PHE A 157 7.29 7.77 -11.93
N ARG A 158 7.74 7.43 -13.14
CA ARG A 158 6.88 7.16 -14.27
C ARG A 158 6.35 5.72 -14.24
N ASN A 159 5.05 5.55 -14.41
CA ASN A 159 4.41 4.25 -14.59
C ASN A 159 4.09 4.06 -16.09
N PRO A 160 4.36 2.88 -16.68
CA PRO A 160 4.08 2.64 -18.11
C PRO A 160 2.59 2.70 -18.46
N ASP A 161 1.72 2.28 -17.55
CA ASP A 161 0.27 2.18 -17.77
C ASP A 161 -0.50 3.16 -16.85
N PRO A 162 -1.80 3.41 -17.10
CA PRO A 162 -2.63 4.20 -16.20
C PRO A 162 -2.68 3.61 -14.79
N VAL A 163 -2.55 4.45 -13.75
CA VAL A 163 -2.61 4.01 -12.34
C VAL A 163 -4.06 4.06 -11.85
N ASN A 164 -4.86 3.03 -12.14
CA ASN A 164 -6.26 2.99 -11.67
C ASN A 164 -6.38 2.56 -10.22
N TYR A 165 -5.44 1.76 -9.74
CA TYR A 165 -5.38 1.31 -8.36
C TYR A 165 -3.97 1.51 -7.83
N LEU A 166 -3.90 1.93 -6.57
CA LEU A 166 -2.67 2.23 -5.87
C LEU A 166 -2.84 1.77 -4.43
N SER A 167 -1.90 1.00 -3.90
CA SER A 167 -1.86 0.69 -2.48
C SER A 167 -0.43 0.51 -2.00
N VAL A 168 -0.10 1.19 -0.90
CA VAL A 168 1.19 1.06 -0.22
C VAL A 168 1.16 -0.17 0.69
N SER A 169 2.27 -0.91 0.76
CA SER A 169 2.38 -2.05 1.66
C SER A 169 2.27 -1.63 3.13
N PRO A 170 1.83 -2.55 4.02
CA PRO A 170 1.66 -2.29 5.45
C PRO A 170 2.92 -1.73 6.13
N ASP A 171 4.11 -2.05 5.64
CA ASP A 171 5.38 -1.56 6.20
C ASP A 171 5.95 -0.34 5.46
N GLY A 172 5.25 0.16 4.44
CA GLY A 172 5.64 1.32 3.64
C GLY A 172 6.78 1.08 2.64
N ARG A 173 7.27 -0.15 2.48
CA ARG A 173 8.42 -0.45 1.60
C ARG A 173 8.06 -0.65 0.13
N PHE A 174 6.83 -1.06 -0.15
CA PHE A 174 6.36 -1.38 -1.49
C PHE A 174 5.16 -0.52 -1.87
N VAL A 175 5.04 -0.23 -3.16
CA VAL A 175 3.89 0.44 -3.75
C VAL A 175 3.33 -0.46 -4.84
N ALA A 176 2.11 -0.95 -4.70
CA ALA A 176 1.45 -1.74 -5.73
C ALA A 176 0.61 -0.83 -6.62
N THR A 177 0.79 -0.95 -7.94
CA THR A 177 -0.03 -0.30 -8.96
C THR A 177 -0.68 -1.31 -9.89
N LEU A 178 -1.91 -1.02 -10.29
CA LEU A 178 -2.66 -1.81 -11.28
C LEU A 178 -3.40 -0.90 -12.24
N ALA A 179 -3.31 -1.22 -13.53
CA ALA A 179 -4.07 -0.56 -14.57
C ALA A 179 -5.42 -1.26 -14.79
N SER A 180 -6.40 -0.54 -15.32
CA SER A 180 -7.66 -1.17 -15.72
C SER A 180 -7.40 -2.26 -16.74
N SER A 181 -8.01 -3.43 -16.54
CA SER A 181 -7.92 -4.58 -17.46
C SER A 181 -6.50 -5.09 -17.74
N SER A 182 -5.51 -4.80 -16.90
CA SER A 182 -4.17 -5.38 -17.05
C SER A 182 -4.08 -6.78 -16.44
N ASN A 183 -3.36 -7.65 -17.12
CA ASN A 183 -3.00 -8.99 -16.62
C ASN A 183 -1.82 -8.94 -15.66
N ASP A 184 -1.16 -7.79 -15.55
CA ASP A 184 -0.02 -7.65 -14.68
C ASP A 184 -0.28 -6.62 -13.60
N LEU A 185 0.07 -6.98 -12.37
CA LEU A 185 0.18 -6.05 -11.25
C LEU A 185 1.65 -5.68 -11.08
N ARG A 186 1.95 -4.39 -10.88
CA ARG A 186 3.33 -3.94 -10.62
C ARG A 186 3.52 -3.62 -9.15
N VAL A 187 4.54 -4.21 -8.54
CA VAL A 187 4.98 -3.89 -7.18
C VAL A 187 6.29 -3.13 -7.27
N TRP A 188 6.29 -1.88 -6.86
CA TRP A 188 7.45 -1.00 -6.89
C TRP A 188 8.16 -1.01 -5.55
N TYR A 189 9.49 -1.03 -5.59
CA TYR A 189 10.33 -0.85 -4.41
C TYR A 189 11.46 0.14 -4.71
N ALA A 190 11.87 0.89 -3.70
CA ALA A 190 12.98 1.82 -3.81
C ALA A 190 14.30 1.11 -3.57
N ILE A 191 15.29 1.33 -4.44
CA ILE A 191 16.68 0.95 -4.15
C ILE A 191 17.34 2.10 -3.41
N GLY A 192 17.79 1.83 -2.18
CA GLY A 192 18.70 2.73 -1.48
C GLY A 192 20.07 2.70 -2.15
N ARG A 193 20.59 3.85 -2.61
CA ARG A 193 22.02 3.92 -2.98
C ARG A 193 22.84 3.71 -1.70
N PHE A 194 23.45 2.55 -1.54
CA PHE A 194 24.68 2.42 -0.74
C PHE A 194 25.82 3.08 -1.53
N SER A 195 25.78 4.40 -1.69
CA SER A 195 26.93 5.16 -2.21
C SER A 195 27.37 6.12 -1.13
N SER A 196 28.49 5.80 -0.50
CA SER A 196 29.28 6.64 0.40
C SER A 196 29.92 7.81 -0.35
N SER A 197 29.10 8.67 -0.97
CA SER A 197 29.56 9.90 -1.59
C SER A 197 28.50 10.97 -1.40
N ARG A 198 28.78 11.89 -0.49
CA ARG A 198 28.10 13.17 -0.35
C ARG A 198 28.23 13.94 -1.67
N GLN A 199 27.21 13.91 -2.52
CA GLN A 199 26.99 14.92 -3.56
C GLN A 199 25.57 14.79 -4.15
N SER A 200 24.73 15.73 -3.75
CA SER A 200 23.70 16.43 -4.53
C SER A 200 23.14 15.75 -5.78
N ASP A 201 22.05 14.98 -5.61
CA ASP A 201 20.90 14.92 -6.54
C ASP A 201 19.79 14.08 -5.87
N GLU A 202 19.00 14.72 -5.01
CA GLU A 202 17.94 14.09 -4.18
C GLU A 202 16.62 13.80 -4.94
N SER A 203 16.54 14.00 -6.26
CA SER A 203 15.25 14.05 -6.97
C SER A 203 14.81 12.76 -7.67
N GLN A 204 15.65 11.73 -7.76
CA GLN A 204 15.29 10.46 -8.40
C GLN A 204 15.61 9.27 -7.50
N SER A 205 14.71 9.00 -6.56
CA SER A 205 14.64 7.68 -5.94
C SER A 205 14.45 6.64 -7.05
N ASN A 206 15.43 5.75 -7.23
CA ASN A 206 15.36 4.67 -8.21
C ASN A 206 14.32 3.63 -7.74
N TRP A 207 13.10 3.76 -8.25
CA TRP A 207 12.04 2.77 -8.07
C TRP A 207 12.15 1.72 -9.16
N LEU A 208 12.21 0.44 -8.77
CA LEU A 208 12.15 -0.67 -9.70
C LEU A 208 10.81 -1.40 -9.62
N PRO A 209 10.24 -1.80 -10.76
CA PRO A 209 9.04 -2.61 -10.80
C PRO A 209 9.37 -4.11 -10.70
N CYS A 210 8.65 -4.82 -9.84
CA CYS A 210 8.47 -6.26 -9.88
C CYS A 210 7.09 -6.56 -10.50
N LEU A 211 7.05 -7.44 -11.51
CA LEU A 211 5.85 -7.68 -12.31
C LEU A 211 5.17 -9.00 -11.94
N LEU A 212 3.92 -8.94 -11.49
CA LEU A 212 3.14 -10.10 -11.09
C LEU A 212 2.19 -10.46 -12.23
N ARG A 213 2.58 -11.48 -12.99
CA ARG A 213 1.84 -11.93 -14.18
C ARG A 213 0.65 -12.79 -13.77
N HIS A 214 -0.51 -12.51 -14.36
CA HIS A 214 -1.71 -13.34 -14.29
C HIS A 214 -2.12 -13.85 -15.67
N PRO A 215 -2.83 -14.99 -15.75
CA PRO A 215 -3.33 -15.49 -17.03
C PRO A 215 -4.41 -14.58 -17.63
N GLU A 216 -5.20 -13.94 -16.78
CA GLU A 216 -6.28 -13.01 -17.12
C GLU A 216 -6.14 -11.72 -16.31
N HIS A 217 -6.97 -10.72 -16.60
CA HIS A 217 -6.85 -9.43 -15.93
C HIS A 217 -7.14 -9.51 -14.43
N VAL A 218 -6.32 -8.78 -13.67
CA VAL A 218 -6.47 -8.65 -12.22
C VAL A 218 -7.66 -7.75 -11.93
N VAL A 219 -8.59 -8.24 -11.12
CA VAL A 219 -9.81 -7.54 -10.74
C VAL A 219 -9.55 -6.66 -9.52
N SER A 220 -8.84 -7.18 -8.53
CA SER A 220 -8.52 -6.45 -7.30
C SER A 220 -7.28 -7.03 -6.63
N PHE A 221 -6.71 -6.26 -5.71
CA PHE A 221 -5.66 -6.74 -4.84
C PHE A 221 -5.76 -6.10 -3.46
N SER A 222 -5.16 -6.74 -2.46
CA SER A 222 -5.13 -6.25 -1.09
C SER A 222 -3.89 -6.78 -0.36
N TRP A 223 -3.20 -5.91 0.35
CA TRP A 223 -2.11 -6.31 1.23
C TRP A 223 -2.65 -6.99 2.49
N ARG A 224 -1.92 -8.00 2.99
CA ARG A 224 -2.19 -8.59 4.30
C ARG A 224 -2.00 -7.52 5.38
N SER A 225 -3.02 -7.32 6.21
CA SER A 225 -2.90 -6.44 7.37
C SER A 225 -1.78 -6.91 8.32
N MET A 226 -0.95 -5.98 8.77
CA MET A 226 0.08 -6.24 9.78
C MET A 226 -0.37 -5.67 11.12
N PRO A 227 -0.12 -6.37 12.24
CA PRO A 227 -0.41 -5.82 13.55
C PRO A 227 0.45 -4.59 13.83
N ARG A 228 -0.16 -3.55 14.43
CA ARG A 228 0.47 -2.25 14.71
C ARG A 228 1.74 -2.33 15.57
N TYR A 229 1.92 -3.39 16.35
CA TYR A 229 3.04 -3.54 17.27
C TYR A 229 4.28 -4.18 16.64
N LEU A 230 4.21 -4.64 15.38
CA LEU A 230 5.37 -5.18 14.69
C LEU A 230 6.10 -4.08 13.92
N PRO A 231 7.42 -3.93 14.12
CA PRO A 231 8.19 -2.99 13.33
C PRO A 231 8.22 -3.40 11.84
N PRO A 232 8.41 -2.45 10.91
CA PRO A 232 8.61 -2.72 9.49
C PRO A 232 9.67 -3.77 9.21
N GLY A 233 9.37 -4.67 8.29
CA GLY A 233 10.28 -5.73 7.84
C GLY A 233 10.41 -6.92 8.79
N TRP A 234 9.68 -6.95 9.92
CA TRP A 234 9.69 -8.11 10.83
C TRP A 234 8.87 -9.28 10.31
N LEU A 235 7.80 -8.99 9.59
CA LEU A 235 7.04 -9.98 8.86
C LEU A 235 7.17 -9.70 7.37
N PRO A 236 7.34 -10.74 6.54
CA PRO A 236 7.32 -10.57 5.10
C PRO A 236 5.97 -10.01 4.68
N ASN A 237 5.95 -9.07 3.75
CA ASN A 237 4.68 -8.63 3.16
C ASN A 237 4.02 -9.79 2.43
N ALA A 238 2.68 -9.77 2.42
CA ALA A 238 1.90 -10.67 1.62
C ALA A 238 0.83 -9.89 0.88
N LEU A 239 0.56 -10.24 -0.36
CA LEU A 239 -0.37 -9.57 -1.25
C LEU A 239 -1.36 -10.60 -1.79
N LEU A 240 -2.65 -10.37 -1.60
CA LEU A 240 -3.71 -11.14 -2.23
C LEU A 240 -4.10 -10.44 -3.53
N THR A 241 -4.17 -11.17 -4.64
CA THR A 241 -4.74 -10.67 -5.90
C THR A 241 -5.88 -11.57 -6.35
N SER A 242 -6.96 -10.98 -6.87
CA SER A 242 -8.10 -11.71 -7.44
C SER A 242 -8.13 -11.48 -8.94
N CYS A 243 -8.19 -12.55 -9.72
CA CYS A 243 -8.12 -12.51 -11.18
C CYS A 243 -9.46 -12.95 -11.79
N LYS A 244 -9.74 -12.50 -13.03
CA LYS A 244 -10.99 -12.83 -13.73
C LYS A 244 -11.11 -14.32 -14.09
N ASP A 245 -10.01 -15.05 -14.08
CA ASP A 245 -10.00 -16.51 -14.17
C ASP A 245 -10.75 -17.22 -13.03
N GLY A 246 -11.22 -16.47 -12.01
CA GLY A 246 -11.91 -17.00 -10.84
C GLY A 246 -10.96 -17.42 -9.73
N VAL A 247 -9.66 -17.18 -9.89
CA VAL A 247 -8.61 -17.63 -8.98
C VAL A 247 -8.01 -16.45 -8.23
N ALA A 248 -8.06 -16.53 -6.90
CA ALA A 248 -7.31 -15.64 -6.04
C ALA A 248 -5.92 -16.21 -5.76
N ARG A 249 -4.89 -15.37 -5.80
CA ARG A 249 -3.49 -15.74 -5.61
C ARG A 249 -2.90 -14.96 -4.45
N VAL A 250 -2.23 -15.65 -3.54
CA VAL A 250 -1.46 -15.01 -2.48
C VAL A 250 0.00 -14.99 -2.88
N TRP A 251 0.60 -13.81 -2.82
CA TRP A 251 2.01 -13.51 -3.07
C TRP A 251 2.74 -13.18 -1.78
N PHE A 252 3.98 -13.63 -1.62
CA PHE A 252 4.79 -13.34 -0.43
C PHE A 252 6.10 -12.65 -0.80
N GLU A 253 6.53 -11.73 0.05
CA GLU A 253 7.89 -11.20 0.04
C GLU A 253 8.85 -12.27 0.55
N ASP A 254 9.94 -12.45 -0.17
CA ASP A 254 11.01 -13.34 0.25
C ASP A 254 11.87 -12.72 1.35
N ALA A 255 12.15 -13.50 2.38
CA ALA A 255 12.98 -13.08 3.51
C ALA A 255 14.49 -13.13 3.20
N LEU A 256 14.90 -13.60 2.03
CA LEU A 256 16.33 -13.76 1.65
C LEU A 256 17.10 -12.45 1.47
N GLY A 257 16.46 -11.28 1.59
CA GLY A 257 17.11 -9.97 1.55
C GLY A 257 17.30 -9.28 2.91
N ALA A 258 17.12 -10.00 4.03
CA ALA A 258 17.31 -9.38 5.32
C ALA A 258 18.81 -9.28 5.67
N HIS A 259 19.35 -8.07 5.53
CA HIS A 259 20.31 -7.51 6.49
C HIS A 259 19.78 -7.70 7.92
N ARG A 260 19.88 -8.91 8.47
CA ARG A 260 19.72 -9.21 9.89
C ARG A 260 21.07 -9.02 10.56
N ASN A 261 21.61 -7.80 10.53
CA ASN A 261 22.63 -7.42 11.50
C ASN A 261 21.93 -7.09 12.81
N PHE A 262 21.44 -8.12 13.50
CA PHE A 262 21.29 -8.03 14.94
C PHE A 262 22.69 -8.28 15.53
N PRO A 263 23.26 -7.36 16.33
CA PRO A 263 24.35 -7.73 17.19
C PRO A 263 23.76 -8.66 18.25
N ILE A 264 23.79 -9.97 18.00
CA ILE A 264 23.75 -10.92 19.09
C ILE A 264 25.02 -10.61 19.88
N ARG A 265 24.86 -9.99 21.05
CA ARG A 265 25.90 -10.01 22.07
C ARG A 265 26.11 -11.48 22.43
N ASP A 266 27.07 -12.13 21.77
CA ASP A 266 27.68 -13.34 22.28
C ASP A 266 28.53 -12.94 23.50
N ASP A 267 27.85 -12.78 24.62
CA ASP A 267 28.49 -12.88 25.93
C ASP A 267 28.79 -14.36 26.15
N ARG A 268 29.99 -14.82 25.71
CA ARG A 268 30.82 -15.89 26.31
C ARG A 268 32.08 -16.20 25.48
N SER A 269 33.20 -15.67 25.98
CA SER A 269 34.59 -16.21 25.98
C SER A 269 35.26 -16.66 24.66
N PRO A 270 36.48 -16.17 24.35
CA PRO A 270 37.24 -16.56 23.17
C PRO A 270 38.03 -17.84 23.45
N ASN A 271 37.78 -18.92 22.70
CA ASN A 271 38.77 -19.89 22.25
C ASN A 271 38.10 -21.17 21.73
N ARG A 272 37.83 -21.23 20.42
CA ARG A 272 37.85 -22.50 19.68
C ARG A 272 38.13 -22.26 18.21
N LYS A 273 39.36 -22.58 17.81
CA LYS A 273 39.75 -22.77 16.40
C LYS A 273 38.88 -23.88 15.82
N ILE A 274 38.17 -23.61 14.73
CA ILE A 274 37.56 -24.66 13.92
C ILE A 274 38.24 -24.62 12.56
N SER A 275 38.93 -25.72 12.29
CA SER A 275 39.62 -26.08 11.07
C SER A 275 38.66 -26.22 9.90
N SER A 276 39.09 -25.70 8.75
CA SER A 276 38.61 -26.06 7.42
C SER A 276 38.65 -27.56 7.19
N ASN A 277 37.52 -28.15 6.76
CA ASN A 277 37.44 -29.05 5.60
C ASN A 277 36.08 -29.80 5.51
N LEU A 278 35.55 -29.80 4.27
CA LEU A 278 34.70 -30.81 3.64
C LEU A 278 33.26 -30.99 4.16
N VAL A 279 32.29 -30.41 3.46
CA VAL A 279 30.99 -31.05 3.23
C VAL A 279 30.58 -30.87 1.77
N ASN A 280 30.25 -32.00 1.16
CA ASN A 280 29.90 -32.24 -0.24
C ASN A 280 28.77 -31.33 -0.76
N GLU A 281 28.94 -30.90 -2.01
CA GLU A 281 27.88 -30.60 -2.95
C GLU A 281 26.96 -31.82 -3.09
N ASN A 282 25.69 -31.69 -2.69
CA ASN A 282 24.51 -32.36 -3.24
C ASN A 282 23.31 -32.23 -2.28
N SER A 283 22.56 -31.13 -2.40
CA SER A 283 21.14 -31.12 -2.06
C SER A 283 20.47 -29.91 -2.70
N ASN A 284 19.50 -30.17 -3.57
CA ASN A 284 18.51 -29.20 -4.04
C ASN A 284 18.12 -28.24 -2.91
N GLU A 285 18.50 -26.97 -3.04
CA GLU A 285 18.08 -25.91 -2.12
C GLU A 285 16.58 -25.70 -2.26
N LYS A 286 15.81 -26.53 -1.56
CA LYS A 286 14.43 -26.23 -1.19
C LYS A 286 14.48 -25.02 -0.27
N GLY A 287 14.22 -23.84 -0.84
CA GLY A 287 14.01 -22.61 -0.08
C GLY A 287 13.03 -22.87 1.07
N LEU A 288 13.43 -22.41 2.26
CA LEU A 288 12.83 -22.60 3.58
C LEU A 288 11.36 -22.13 3.68
N LEU A 289 10.43 -22.85 3.06
CA LEU A 289 9.01 -22.73 3.37
C LEU A 289 8.71 -23.48 4.68
N PRO A 290 7.82 -22.97 5.55
CA PRO A 290 7.37 -23.70 6.74
C PRO A 290 6.88 -25.09 6.33
N THR A 291 7.43 -26.15 6.93
CA THR A 291 7.08 -27.55 6.63
C THR A 291 5.57 -27.82 6.72
N ILE A 292 4.86 -27.05 7.56
CA ILE A 292 3.41 -27.11 7.70
C ILE A 292 2.64 -26.86 6.38
N LEU A 293 3.18 -26.09 5.43
CA LEU A 293 2.53 -25.89 4.12
C LEU A 293 2.59 -27.15 3.24
N PHE A 294 3.61 -27.98 3.42
CA PHE A 294 3.78 -29.23 2.67
C PHE A 294 3.17 -30.44 3.38
N GLU A 295 3.11 -30.41 4.71
CA GLU A 295 2.66 -31.54 5.52
C GLU A 295 1.18 -31.49 5.92
N HIS A 296 0.49 -30.36 5.72
CA HIS A 296 -0.90 -30.24 6.13
C HIS A 296 -1.87 -30.92 5.12
N PRO A 297 -2.68 -31.89 5.56
CA PRO A 297 -3.48 -32.74 4.68
C PRO A 297 -4.57 -32.00 3.91
N VAL A 298 -5.02 -30.83 4.39
CA VAL A 298 -5.96 -29.98 3.65
C VAL A 298 -5.22 -29.00 2.75
N LEU A 299 -4.08 -28.45 3.19
CA LEU A 299 -3.41 -27.41 2.41
C LEU A 299 -2.79 -28.03 1.15
N ASN A 300 -2.27 -29.25 1.23
CA ASN A 300 -1.67 -29.90 0.07
C ASN A 300 -2.67 -30.14 -1.10
N PHE A 301 -3.99 -30.22 -0.82
CA PHE A 301 -5.02 -30.40 -1.86
C PHE A 301 -5.50 -29.08 -2.49
N TYR A 302 -5.51 -27.98 -1.76
CA TYR A 302 -6.02 -26.68 -2.23
C TYR A 302 -4.93 -25.71 -2.71
N PHE A 303 -3.66 -25.98 -2.40
CA PHE A 303 -2.57 -25.07 -2.70
C PHE A 303 -1.59 -25.67 -3.71
N ARG A 304 -1.64 -25.19 -4.95
CA ARG A 304 -0.52 -25.32 -5.88
C ARG A 304 0.48 -24.20 -5.63
N LEU A 305 1.70 -24.56 -5.26
CA LEU A 305 2.80 -23.64 -5.07
C LEU A 305 3.51 -23.42 -6.41
N TRP A 306 3.51 -22.19 -6.90
CA TRP A 306 4.35 -21.80 -8.05
C TRP A 306 5.48 -20.92 -7.54
N LEU A 307 6.72 -21.34 -7.82
CA LEU A 307 7.92 -20.53 -7.59
C LEU A 307 8.12 -19.63 -8.82
N VAL A 308 7.87 -18.32 -8.68
CA VAL A 308 8.22 -17.35 -9.72
C VAL A 308 9.51 -16.65 -9.28
N THR A 309 10.65 -17.11 -9.78
CA THR A 309 11.93 -16.43 -9.67
C THR A 309 12.05 -15.39 -10.77
N TYR A 310 12.03 -14.10 -10.43
CA TYR A 310 12.54 -13.07 -11.33
C TYR A 310 14.00 -12.79 -10.99
N CYS A 311 14.90 -13.24 -11.86
CA CYS A 311 16.33 -12.96 -11.79
C CYS A 311 16.70 -11.98 -12.90
N SER A 312 17.05 -10.76 -12.51
CA SER A 312 17.98 -9.93 -13.28
C SER A 312 18.72 -9.03 -12.30
N THR A 313 19.88 -9.53 -11.85
CA THR A 313 21.05 -8.80 -11.35
C THR A 313 20.82 -7.66 -10.34
N VAL A 314 21.35 -7.89 -9.13
CA VAL A 314 21.54 -6.99 -7.97
C VAL A 314 20.44 -7.07 -6.88
N ASP A 315 20.69 -8.04 -5.98
CA ASP A 315 20.54 -8.02 -4.52
C ASP A 315 19.19 -7.98 -3.79
N ILE A 316 18.03 -8.08 -4.47
CA ILE A 316 16.79 -8.47 -3.79
C ILE A 316 15.99 -9.41 -4.69
N ASN A 317 16.06 -10.71 -4.40
CA ASN A 317 15.16 -11.69 -4.99
C ASN A 317 13.79 -11.54 -4.33
N LEU A 318 12.82 -10.91 -5.00
CA LEU A 318 11.42 -11.11 -4.66
C LEU A 318 11.01 -12.49 -5.17
N LEU A 319 11.22 -13.54 -4.36
CA LEU A 319 10.58 -14.84 -4.58
C LEU A 319 9.11 -14.71 -4.20
N LEU A 320 8.29 -14.54 -5.23
CA LEU A 320 6.85 -14.42 -5.07
C LEU A 320 6.19 -15.78 -5.31
N TYR A 321 5.78 -16.41 -4.22
CA TYR A 321 4.99 -17.64 -4.26
C TYR A 321 3.55 -17.31 -4.62
N CYS A 322 2.92 -18.05 -5.53
CA CYS A 322 1.46 -18.03 -5.69
C CYS A 322 0.86 -19.18 -4.85
N LEU A 323 -0.08 -18.88 -3.95
CA LEU A 323 -0.94 -19.88 -3.30
C LEU A 323 -2.40 -19.74 -3.79
N VAL A 324 -2.98 -20.91 -4.13
CA VAL A 324 -4.40 -21.29 -4.37
C VAL A 324 -4.84 -21.44 -5.83
N GLU A 325 -5.27 -22.66 -6.15
CA GLU A 325 -6.30 -23.00 -7.14
C GLU A 325 -7.49 -23.50 -6.28
N ALA A 326 -8.61 -22.77 -6.25
CA ALA A 326 -9.85 -23.32 -5.70
C ALA A 326 -10.56 -24.03 -6.86
N LEU A 327 -10.62 -25.36 -6.81
CA LEU A 327 -11.44 -26.17 -7.72
C LEU A 327 -12.92 -26.04 -7.38
#